data_AF-A0A2E3TWB3-F1
#
_entry.id   AF-A0A2E3TWB3-F1
#
_cell.length_a   1.000
_cell.length_b   1.000
_cell.length_c   1.000
_cell.angle_alpha   90.00
_cell.angle_beta   90.00
_cell.angle_gamma   90.00
#
_symmetry.space_group_name_H-M   'P 1'
#
loop_
_entity.id
_entity.type
_entity.pdbx_description
1 polymer ?
#
loop_
_entity_poly.entity_id
_entity_poly.type
_entity_poly.pdbx_seq_one_letter_code
_entity_poly.pdbx_strand_id
1 'polypeptide(L)' 'MMINIAINGFGRIGRLFLRALSENKNAKNIKVKIINDLADLDSNIHLFKYDSIHG' A
#
# COMPACT_ATOMS: atom_id res chain seq x y z
N MET A 1 17.71 -1.62 11.56
CA MET A 1 17.01 -0.34 11.84
C MET A 1 15.69 -0.33 11.08
N MET A 2 14.60 0.16 11.70
CA MET A 2 13.29 0.25 11.05
C MET A 2 13.22 1.50 10.16
N ILE A 3 12.83 1.34 8.90
CA ILE A 3 12.61 2.40 7.92
C ILE A 3 11.12 2.69 7.90
N ASN A 4 10.73 3.89 8.33
CA ASN A 4 9.35 4.33 8.26
C ASN A 4 9.13 5.14 6.98
N ILE A 5 8.08 4.79 6.23
CA ILE A 5 7.73 5.48 4.99
C ILE A 5 6.27 5.92 4.98
N ALA A 6 5.97 6.91 4.14
CA ALA A 6 4.62 7.31 3.80
C ALA A 6 4.39 7.05 2.30
N ILE A 7 3.14 6.74 1.94
CA ILE A 7 2.71 6.67 0.54
C ILE A 7 1.90 7.92 0.24
N ASN A 8 2.35 8.71 -0.75
CA ASN A 8 1.60 9.86 -1.24
C ASN A 8 1.03 9.54 -2.63
N GLY A 9 -0.28 9.30 -2.70
CA GLY A 9 -0.97 8.71 -3.83
C GLY A 9 -1.15 7.20 -3.67
N PHE A 10 -2.33 6.79 -3.21
CA PHE A 10 -2.78 5.39 -3.08
C PHE A 10 -3.59 4.90 -4.28
N GLY A 11 -3.21 5.40 -5.47
CA GLY A 11 -3.65 4.87 -6.76
C GLY A 11 -3.06 3.48 -7.07
N ARG A 12 -3.03 3.11 -8.36
CA ARG A 12 -2.59 1.77 -8.77
C ARG A 12 -1.19 1.40 -8.27
N ILE A 13 -0.20 2.29 -8.42
CA ILE A 13 1.17 2.00 -7.99
C ILE A 13 1.29 1.96 -6.45
N GLY A 14 0.64 2.87 -5.72
CA GLY A 14 0.69 2.88 -4.26
C GLY A 14 0.13 1.59 -3.65
N ARG A 15 -0.99 1.08 -4.17
CA ARG A 15 -1.59 -0.18 -3.74
C ARG A 15 -0.71 -1.39 -4.06
N LEU A 16 -0.18 -1.46 -5.28
CA LEU A 16 0.72 -2.55 -5.69
C LEU A 16 2.03 -2.54 -4.89
N PHE A 17 2.56 -1.36 -4.60
CA PHE A 17 3.74 -1.22 -3.74
C PHE A 17 3.47 -1.78 -2.34
N LEU A 18 2.36 -1.42 -1.71
CA LEU A 18 2.01 -1.92 -0.37
C LEU A 18 1.82 -3.44 -0.37
N ARG A 19 1.18 -3.99 -1.42
CA ARG A 19 1.00 -5.44 -1.60
C ARG A 19 2.34 -6.16 -1.76
N ALA A 20 3.18 -5.70 -2.69
CA ALA A 20 4.52 -6.26 -2.91
C ALA A 20 5.38 -6.18 -1.64
N LEU A 21 5.28 -5.07 -0.89
CA LEU A 21 5.98 -4.90 0.38
C LEU A 21 5.53 -5.93 1.42
N SER A 22 4.21 -6.20 1.52
CA SER A 22 3.67 -7.19 2.45
C SER A 22 4.07 -8.63 2.11
N GLU A 23 4.25 -8.95 0.83
CA GLU A 23 4.64 -10.28 0.36
C GLU A 23 6.17 -10.49 0.42
N ASN A 24 6.95 -9.41 0.43
CA ASN A 24 8.41 -9.46 0.44
C ASN A 24 8.97 -9.80 1.83
N LYS A 25 9.36 -11.06 2.02
CA LYS A 25 9.98 -11.57 3.26
C LYS A 25 11.27 -10.86 3.68
N ASN A 26 11.96 -10.20 2.74
CA ASN A 26 13.21 -9.49 3.01
C ASN A 26 12.97 -8.02 3.44
N ALA A 27 11.76 -7.49 3.25
CA ALA A 27 11.44 -6.08 3.52
C ALA A 27 10.84 -5.84 4.92
N LYS A 28 11.07 -6.75 5.89
CA LYS A 28 10.50 -6.68 7.25
C LYS A 28 10.92 -5.43 8.05
N ASN A 29 11.99 -4.76 7.63
CA ASN A 29 12.47 -3.53 8.24
C ASN A 29 11.79 -2.28 7.68
N ILE A 30 10.88 -2.39 6.71
CA ILE A 30 10.16 -1.25 6.13
C ILE A 30 8.72 -1.26 6.67
N LYS A 31 8.26 -0.11 7.16
CA LYS A 31 6.90 0.05 7.67
C LYS A 31 6.23 1.28 7.06
N VAL A 32 5.13 1.06 6.36
CA VAL A 32 4.25 2.14 5.91
C VAL A 32 3.47 2.66 7.11
N LYS A 33 3.63 3.94 7.42
CA LYS A 33 3.01 4.59 8.59
C LYS A 33 1.80 5.42 8.21
N ILE A 34 1.85 6.07 7.06
CA ILE A 34 0.84 7.02 6.60
C ILE A 34 0.60 6.78 5.12
N ILE A 35 -0.67 6.88 4.72
CA ILE A 35 -1.09 6.87 3.33
C ILE A 35 -1.93 8.14 3.14
N ASN A 36 -1.56 8.94 2.14
CA ASN A 36 -2.32 10.11 1.71
C ASN A 36 -2.90 9.84 0.32
N ASP A 37 -4.21 10.04 0.15
CA ASP A 37 -4.90 9.94 -1.13
C ASP A 37 -6.11 10.90 -1.16
N LEU A 38 -6.62 11.19 -2.36
CA LEU A 38 -7.80 12.04 -2.55
C LEU A 38 -9.12 11.25 -2.40
N ALA A 39 -9.09 9.95 -2.67
CA ALA A 39 -10.24 9.07 -2.49
C ALA A 39 -10.50 8.83 -1.00
N ASP A 40 -11.76 8.59 -0.66
CA ASP A 40 -12.17 8.26 0.70
C ASP A 40 -11.60 6.90 1.16
N LEU A 41 -11.65 6.66 2.47
CA LEU A 41 -11.07 5.45 3.07
C LEU A 41 -11.75 4.17 2.58
N ASP A 42 -13.07 4.17 2.43
CA ASP A 42 -13.83 2.98 2.03
C ASP A 42 -13.51 2.58 0.58
N SER A 43 -13.44 3.57 -0.32
CA SER A 43 -12.98 3.39 -1.69
C SER A 43 -11.55 2.82 -1.74
N ASN A 44 -10.63 3.36 -0.95
CA ASN A 44 -9.25 2.89 -0.89
C ASN A 44 -9.14 1.45 -0.35
N ILE A 45 -9.91 1.10 0.68
CA ILE A 45 -9.99 -0.26 1.22
C ILE A 45 -10.55 -1.21 0.16
N HIS A 46 -11.64 -0.83 -0.50
CA HIS A 46 -12.26 -1.64 -1.54
C HIS A 46 -11.28 -1.94 -2.68
N LEU A 47 -10.63 -0.90 -3.21
CA LEU A 47 -9.67 -1.01 -4.32
C LEU A 47 -8.34 -1.68 -3.94
N PHE A 48 -8.01 -1.73 -2.64
CA PHE A 48 -6.84 -2.49 -2.16
C PHE A 48 -7.18 -3.97 -1.97
N LYS A 49 -8.40 -4.26 -1.51
CA LYS A 49 -8.89 -5.63 -1.29
C LYS A 49 -9.20 -6.36 -2.59
N TYR A 50 -9.76 -5.67 -3.57
CA TYR A 50 -10.16 -6.24 -4.86
C TYR A 50 -9.37 -5.58 -6.00
N ASP A 51 -8.56 -6.37 -6.70
CA ASP A 51 -7.79 -5.93 -7.87
C ASP A 51 -8.09 -6.85 -9.06
N SER A 52 -8.58 -6.30 -10.16
CA SER A 52 -8.98 -7.10 -11.33
C SER A 52 -7.84 -7.89 -11.98
N ILE A 53 -6.58 -7.51 -11.75
CA ILE A 53 -5.39 -8.18 -12.31
C ILE A 53 -4.72 -9.08 -11.26
N HIS A 54 -4.73 -8.69 -9.98
CA HIS A 54 -3.97 -9.35 -8.93
C HIS A 54 -4.80 -10.01 -7.82
N GLY A 55 -6.14 -10.01 -7.93
CA GLY A 55 -7.07 -10.56 -6.93
C GLY A 55 -7.58 -9.51 -5.97
#